data_AF-A0A7R9C1S5-F1
#
_entry.id   AF-A0A7R9C1S5-F1
#
_cell.length_a   1.000
_cell.length_b   1.000
_cell.length_c   1.000
_cell.angle_alpha   90.00
_cell.angle_beta   90.00
_cell.angle_gamma   90.00
#
_symmetry.space_group_name_H-M   'P 1'
#
loop_
_entity.id
_entity.type
_entity.pdbx_description
1 polymer ?
#
loop_
_entity_poly.entity_id
_entity_poly.type
_entity_poly.pdbx_seq_one_letter_code
_entity_poly.pdbx_strand_id
1 'polypeptide(L)'
;MLLWGDITTQRLVSDITDVLTDPKYAKAAKKRSAIMKDREEEPAAKGAFWIEYAIRNHGAPHLRSAGRFLPWYQYYMLDVYVVIFVAFYLLFFIFKTSIVLMIKICGKIVPLLKEKKE
;
A
#
# COMPACT_ATOMS: atom_id res chain seq x y z
N MET A 1 11.22 2.47 13.83
CA MET A 1 11.95 1.40 13.11
C MET A 1 13.36 1.42 13.67
N LEU A 2 13.74 0.43 14.48
CA LEU A 2 15.08 0.38 15.08
C LEU A 2 16.06 0.01 13.97
N LEU A 3 16.95 0.94 13.62
CA LEU A 3 18.03 0.66 12.67
C LEU A 3 19.04 -0.26 13.37
N TRP A 4 19.41 -1.37 12.72
CA TRP A 4 20.27 -2.40 13.31
C TRP A 4 21.61 -1.88 13.85
N GLY A 5 22.11 -0.75 13.34
CA GLY A 5 23.35 -0.10 13.80
C GLY A 5 23.26 0.62 15.15
N ASP A 6 22.06 0.83 15.69
CA ASP A 6 21.85 1.63 16.91
C ASP A 6 21.58 0.80 18.18
N ILE A 7 21.60 -0.53 18.09
CA ILE A 7 21.32 -1.41 19.22
C ILE A 7 22.59 -1.53 20.07
N THR A 8 22.80 -0.54 20.94
CA THR A 8 23.85 -0.58 21.97
C THR A 8 23.28 -1.11 23.30
N THR A 9 24.13 -1.73 24.12
CA THR A 9 23.72 -2.28 25.43
C THR A 9 23.12 -1.22 26.35
N GLN A 10 23.70 -0.03 26.36
CA GLN A 10 23.22 1.11 27.16
C GLN A 10 21.82 1.56 26.73
N ARG A 11 21.57 1.65 25.42
CA ARG A 11 20.26 2.03 24.89
C ARG A 11 19.20 0.98 25.21
N LEU A 12 19.54 -0.30 25.07
CA LEU A 12 18.64 -1.39 25.43
C LEU A 12 18.26 -1.35 26.92
N VAL A 13 19.23 -1.13 27.81
CA VAL A 13 18.97 -1.03 29.26
C VAL A 13 18.10 0.19 29.57
N SER A 14 18.37 1.33 28.94
CA SER A 14 17.57 2.54 29.09
C SER A 14 16.13 2.33 28.64
N ASP A 15 15.93 1.80 27.43
CA ASP A 15 14.60 1.57 26.84
C ASP A 15 13.79 0.56 27.67
N ILE A 16 14.42 -0.51 28.17
CA ILE A 16 13.76 -1.47 29.06
C ILE A 16 13.37 -0.81 30.39
N THR A 17 14.27 -0.02 30.97
CA THR A 17 14.00 0.69 32.23
C THR A 17 12.83 1.67 32.05
N ASP A 18 12.79 2.39 30.93
CA ASP A 18 11.69 3.28 30.58
C ASP A 18 10.37 2.52 30.43
N VAL A 19 10.38 1.34 29.78
CA VAL A 19 9.18 0.50 29.64
C VAL A 19 8.67 -0.03 30.98
N LEU A 20 9.58 -0.36 31.90
CA LEU A 20 9.23 -0.86 33.23
C LEU A 20 8.78 0.25 34.19
N THR A 21 9.34 1.45 34.05
CA THR A 21 9.11 2.56 34.99
C THR A 21 7.94 3.44 34.58
N ASP A 22 7.76 3.71 33.28
CA ASP A 22 6.71 4.60 32.81
C ASP A 22 5.36 3.85 32.70
N PRO A 23 4.35 4.24 33.50
CA PRO A 23 3.04 3.56 33.51
C PRO A 23 2.29 3.65 32.19
N LYS A 24 2.67 4.56 31.27
CA LYS A 24 2.02 4.68 29.95
C LYS A 24 2.10 3.37 29.17
N TYR A 25 3.22 2.65 29.26
CA TYR A 25 3.42 1.39 28.53
C TYR A 25 2.53 0.29 29.10
N ALA A 26 2.49 0.16 30.42
CA ALA A 26 1.61 -0.79 31.11
C ALA A 26 0.13 -0.48 30.84
N LYS A 27 -0.28 0.79 30.88
CA LYS A 27 -1.66 1.23 30.58
C LYS A 27 -2.04 0.93 29.12
N ALA A 28 -1.15 1.21 28.17
CA ALA A 28 -1.36 0.89 26.76
C ALA A 28 -1.44 -0.63 26.51
N ALA A 29 -0.57 -1.41 27.16
CA ALA A 29 -0.58 -2.87 27.08
C ALA A 29 -1.89 -3.45 27.64
N LYS A 30 -2.33 -2.99 28.82
CA LYS A 30 -3.62 -3.40 29.40
C LYS A 30 -4.81 -3.01 28.52
N LYS A 31 -4.83 -1.78 27.97
CA LYS A 31 -5.86 -1.33 27.03
C LYS A 31 -5.94 -2.23 25.79
N ARG A 32 -4.79 -2.53 25.16
CA ARG A 32 -4.74 -3.44 24.01
C ARG A 32 -5.15 -4.86 24.38
N SER A 33 -4.74 -5.34 25.55
CA SER A 33 -5.14 -6.67 26.05
C SER A 33 -6.65 -6.77 26.24
N ALA A 34 -7.29 -5.73 26.81
CA ALA A 34 -8.74 -5.68 26.97
C ALA A 34 -9.45 -5.75 25.61
N ILE A 35 -9.05 -4.93 24.64
CA ILE A 35 -9.63 -4.94 23.28
C ILE A 35 -9.47 -6.31 22.59
N MET A 36 -8.32 -6.97 22.74
CA MET A 36 -8.09 -8.30 22.15
C MET A 36 -8.94 -9.40 22.80
N LYS A 37 -9.26 -9.24 24.09
CA LYS A 37 -10.12 -10.17 24.84
C LYS A 37 -11.60 -9.85 24.69
N ASP A 38 -11.93 -8.65 24.22
CA ASP A 38 -13.29 -8.20 23.92
C ASP A 38 -13.76 -8.83 22.61
N ARG A 39 -14.24 -10.06 22.73
CA ARG A 39 -14.78 -10.86 21.62
C ARG A 39 -15.94 -11.71 22.14
N GLU A 40 -16.92 -11.92 21.29
CA GLU A 40 -18.15 -12.66 21.60
C GLU A 40 -17.88 -14.13 21.94
N GLU A 41 -16.87 -14.74 21.30
CA GLU A 41 -16.55 -16.16 21.45
C GLU A 41 -15.12 -16.40 21.96
N GLU A 42 -14.95 -17.42 22.80
CA GLU A 42 -13.64 -17.87 23.25
C GLU A 42 -12.79 -18.36 22.06
N PRO A 43 -11.50 -17.99 21.96
CA PRO A 43 -10.64 -18.40 20.85
C PRO A 43 -10.51 -19.92 20.70
N ALA A 44 -10.58 -20.68 21.80
CA ALA A 44 -10.55 -22.13 21.77
C ALA A 44 -11.79 -22.69 21.07
N ALA A 45 -12.99 -22.23 21.46
CA ALA A 45 -14.24 -22.62 20.84
C ALA A 45 -14.31 -22.22 19.36
N LYS A 46 -13.90 -20.98 19.04
CA LYS A 46 -13.82 -20.50 17.65
C LYS A 46 -12.86 -21.34 16.81
N GLY A 47 -11.70 -21.70 17.37
CA GLY A 47 -10.72 -22.58 16.72
C GLY A 47 -11.29 -23.96 16.44
N ALA A 48 -11.93 -24.58 17.44
CA ALA A 48 -12.58 -25.89 17.30
C ALA A 48 -13.66 -25.86 16.21
N PHE A 49 -14.51 -24.82 16.19
CA PHE A 49 -15.51 -24.62 15.15
C PHE A 49 -14.88 -24.57 13.75
N TRP A 50 -13.81 -23.79 13.54
CA TRP A 50 -13.17 -23.70 12.22
C TRP A 50 -12.47 -24.98 11.80
N ILE A 51 -11.92 -25.75 12.75
CA ILE A 51 -11.35 -27.08 12.47
C ILE A 51 -12.44 -28.04 12.02
N GLU A 52 -13.55 -28.14 12.75
CA GLU A 52 -14.69 -28.97 12.38
C GLU A 52 -15.30 -28.51 11.04
N TYR A 53 -15.40 -27.20 10.83
CA TYR A 53 -15.82 -26.61 9.56
C TYR A 53 -14.90 -27.00 8.40
N ALA A 54 -13.58 -27.00 8.61
CA ALA A 54 -12.65 -27.45 7.58
C ALA A 54 -12.83 -28.94 7.27
N ILE A 55 -12.98 -29.79 8.30
CA ILE A 55 -13.19 -31.23 8.14
C ILE A 55 -14.51 -31.51 7.41
N ARG A 56 -15.62 -30.91 7.85
CA ARG A 56 -16.96 -31.15 7.28
C ARG A 56 -17.09 -30.68 5.83
N ASN A 57 -16.29 -29.69 5.41
CA ASN A 57 -16.29 -29.17 4.04
C ASN A 57 -15.08 -29.67 3.23
N HIS A 58 -14.50 -30.82 3.58
CA HIS A 58 -13.39 -31.45 2.85
C HIS A 58 -12.21 -30.51 2.58
N GLY A 59 -11.79 -29.78 3.60
CA GLY A 59 -10.70 -28.79 3.54
C GLY A 59 -11.13 -27.39 3.09
N ALA A 60 -12.45 -27.13 3.00
CA ALA A 60 -13.05 -25.84 2.66
C ALA A 60 -12.38 -25.16 1.45
N PRO A 61 -12.45 -25.76 0.25
CA PRO A 61 -11.76 -25.24 -0.94
C PRO A 61 -12.19 -23.81 -1.29
N HIS A 62 -13.40 -23.41 -0.94
CA HIS A 62 -13.94 -22.06 -1.10
C HIS A 62 -13.33 -21.00 -0.15
N LEU A 63 -12.76 -21.41 0.99
CA LEU A 63 -12.04 -20.50 1.90
C LEU A 63 -10.58 -20.28 1.50
N ARG A 64 -10.07 -21.07 0.55
CA ARG A 64 -8.69 -20.91 0.04
C ARG A 64 -8.63 -19.63 -0.79
N SER A 65 -7.57 -18.84 -0.65
CA SER A 65 -7.41 -17.66 -1.49
C SER A 65 -7.34 -18.08 -2.96
N ALA A 66 -8.17 -17.47 -3.80
CA ALA A 66 -8.16 -17.71 -5.24
C ALA A 66 -6.78 -17.37 -5.83
N GLY A 67 -6.05 -16.42 -5.21
CA GLY A 67 -4.71 -16.00 -5.60
C GLY A 67 -3.67 -17.12 -5.67
N ARG A 68 -3.85 -18.24 -4.94
CA ARG A 68 -2.91 -19.38 -5.04
C ARG A 68 -2.97 -20.09 -6.40
N PHE A 69 -4.13 -20.05 -7.06
CA PHE A 69 -4.35 -20.72 -8.35
C PHE A 69 -4.20 -19.76 -9.54
N LEU A 70 -3.95 -18.48 -9.29
CA LEU A 70 -3.74 -17.52 -10.35
C LEU A 70 -2.35 -17.68 -10.97
N PRO A 71 -2.24 -17.62 -12.31
CA PRO A 71 -0.95 -17.51 -12.96
C PRO A 71 -0.28 -16.19 -12.57
N TRP A 72 1.05 -16.18 -12.54
CA TRP A 72 1.85 -15.06 -12.05
C TRP A 72 1.48 -13.72 -12.70
N TYR A 73 1.15 -13.70 -14.00
CA TYR A 73 0.80 -12.47 -14.72
C TYR A 73 -0.53 -11.84 -14.26
N GLN A 74 -1.52 -12.66 -13.87
CA GLN A 74 -2.78 -12.16 -13.28
C GLN A 74 -2.58 -11.76 -11.83
N TYR A 75 -1.74 -12.51 -11.09
CA TYR A 75 -1.40 -12.15 -9.71
C TYR A 75 -0.75 -10.76 -9.63
N TYR A 76 0.14 -10.43 -10.58
CA TYR A 76 0.79 -9.13 -10.68
C TYR A 76 0.01 -8.09 -11.50
N MET A 77 -1.20 -8.39 -12.00
CA MET A 77 -2.03 -7.44 -12.76
C MET A 77 -1.26 -6.71 -13.88
N LEU A 78 -0.51 -7.48 -14.70
CA LEU A 78 0.32 -6.90 -15.77
C LEU A 78 -0.49 -6.10 -16.79
N ASP A 79 -1.74 -6.48 -17.03
CA ASP A 79 -2.69 -5.76 -17.88
C ASP A 79 -2.91 -4.31 -17.39
N VAL A 80 -3.09 -4.11 -16.09
CA VAL A 80 -3.25 -2.79 -15.47
C VAL A 80 -1.99 -1.94 -15.67
N TYR A 81 -0.80 -2.53 -15.47
CA TYR A 81 0.46 -1.82 -15.71
C TYR A 81 0.60 -1.38 -17.18
N VAL A 82 0.28 -2.24 -18.13
CA VAL A 82 0.32 -1.90 -19.57
C VAL A 82 -0.60 -0.73 -19.87
N VAL A 83 -1.85 -0.74 -19.38
CA VAL A 83 -2.79 0.38 -19.57
C VAL A 83 -2.24 1.68 -18.98
N ILE A 84 -1.66 1.63 -17.77
CA ILE A 84 -1.05 2.78 -17.12
C ILE A 84 0.11 3.33 -17.96
N PHE A 85 1.02 2.47 -18.44
CA PHE A 85 2.14 2.91 -19.28
C PHE A 85 1.68 3.53 -20.60
N VAL A 86 0.67 2.96 -21.25
CA VAL A 86 0.09 3.51 -22.49
C VAL A 86 -0.54 4.88 -22.20
N ALA A 87 -1.28 5.03 -21.11
CA ALA A 87 -1.87 6.31 -20.73
C ALA A 87 -0.79 7.39 -20.50
N PHE A 88 0.27 7.07 -19.76
CA PHE A 88 1.40 7.99 -19.56
C PHE A 88 2.10 8.34 -20.87
N TYR A 89 2.30 7.37 -21.75
CA TYR A 89 2.91 7.60 -23.07
C TYR A 89 2.06 8.55 -23.93
N LEU A 90 0.74 8.34 -23.98
CA LEU A 90 -0.17 9.20 -24.71
C LEU A 90 -0.22 10.62 -24.13
N LEU A 91 -0.28 10.76 -22.81
CA LEU A 91 -0.23 12.06 -22.15
C LEU A 91 1.07 12.80 -22.48
N PHE A 92 2.20 12.12 -22.42
CA PHE A 92 3.49 12.68 -22.79
C PHE A 92 3.54 13.10 -24.26
N PHE A 93 3.01 12.27 -25.17
CA PHE A 93 2.94 12.58 -26.60
C PHE A 93 2.05 13.79 -26.89
N ILE A 94 0.87 13.87 -26.27
CA ILE A 94 -0.05 15.01 -26.38
C ILE A 94 0.61 16.28 -25.84
N PHE A 95 1.30 16.19 -24.70
CA PHE A 95 2.02 17.32 -24.11
C PHE A 95 3.17 17.81 -25.01
N LYS A 96 3.95 16.89 -25.60
CA LYS A 96 5.00 17.25 -26.54
C LYS A 96 4.44 17.92 -27.80
N THR A 97 3.38 17.36 -28.36
CA THR A 97 2.77 17.90 -29.58
C THR A 97 2.11 19.26 -29.32
N SER A 98 1.43 19.46 -28.19
CA SER A 98 0.85 20.75 -27.82
C SER A 98 1.91 21.83 -27.61
N ILE A 99 3.04 21.53 -26.96
CA ILE A 99 4.16 22.48 -26.83
C ILE A 99 4.72 22.87 -28.20
N VAL A 100 5.00 21.89 -29.06
CA VAL A 100 5.55 22.16 -30.40
C VAL A 100 4.57 22.97 -31.25
N LEU A 101 3.27 22.68 -31.14
CA LEU A 101 2.21 23.42 -31.82
C LEU A 101 2.18 24.88 -31.32
N MET A 102 2.20 25.09 -30.00
CA MET A 102 2.24 26.43 -29.39
C MET A 102 3.45 27.25 -29.84
N ILE A 103 4.64 26.62 -29.91
CA ILE A 103 5.86 27.29 -30.41
C ILE A 103 5.71 27.67 -31.89
N LYS A 104 5.20 26.76 -32.74
CA LYS A 104 4.98 27.04 -34.17
C LYS A 104 3.94 28.13 -34.41
N ILE A 105 2.85 28.12 -33.65
CA ILE A 105 1.79 29.14 -33.74
C ILE A 105 2.32 30.50 -33.29
N CYS A 106 3.03 30.55 -32.15
CA CYS A 106 3.66 31.78 -31.66
C CYS A 106 4.66 32.34 -32.68
N GLY A 107 5.52 31.49 -33.26
CA GLY A 107 6.48 31.90 -34.28
C GLY A 107 5.83 32.43 -35.58
N LYS A 108 4.63 31.98 -35.94
CA LYS A 108 3.88 32.49 -37.11
C LYS A 108 3.07 33.75 -36.82
N ILE A 109 2.48 33.88 -35.64
CA ILE A 109 1.57 35.00 -35.30
C ILE A 109 2.35 36.28 -34.97
N VAL A 110 3.49 36.16 -34.27
CA VAL A 110 4.32 37.31 -33.88
C VAL A 110 4.73 38.22 -35.07
N PRO A 111 5.23 37.71 -36.20
CA PRO A 111 5.59 38.56 -37.35
C PRO A 111 4.37 39.17 -38.05
N LEU A 112 3.24 38.45 -38.15
CA LEU A 112 2.02 38.96 -38.78
C LEU A 112 1.38 40.13 -37.99
N LEU A 113 1.53 40.14 -36.66
CA LEU A 113 1.09 41.26 -35.83
C LEU A 113 2.04 42.47 -35.92
N LYS A 114 3.31 42.24 -36.29
CA LYS A 114 4.30 43.31 -36.46
C LYS A 114 4.08 44.05 -37.79
N GLU A 115 3.78 43.33 -38.86
CA GLU A 115 3.55 43.88 -40.20
C GLU A 115 2.21 44.66 -40.31
N LYS A 116 1.21 44.31 -39.49
CA LYS A 116 -0.08 45.03 -39.46
C LYS A 116 -0.06 46.33 -38.63
N LYS A 117 1.03 46.60 -37.91
CA LYS A 117 1.17 47.75 -37.00
C LYS A 117 2.01 48.89 -37.57
N GLU A 118 2.77 48.62 -38.65
CA GLU A 118 3.34 49.66 -39.53
C GLU A 118 2.34 50.05 -40.62
#